data_AF-A0A970RGW4-F1
#
_entry.id   AF-A0A970RGW4-F1
#
_cell.length_a   1.000
_cell.length_b   1.000
_cell.length_c   1.000
_cell.angle_alpha   90.00
_cell.angle_beta   90.00
_cell.angle_gamma   90.00
#
_symmetry.space_group_name_H-M   'P 1'
#
loop_
_entity.id
_entity.type
_entity.pdbx_description
1 polymer ?
#
loop_
_entity_poly.entity_id
_entity_poly.type
_entity_poly.pdbx_seq_one_letter_code
_entity_poly.pdbx_strand_id
1 'polypeptide(L)'
;TGAETYRRKNVLSLRIALPLAGITTLGSIVGTFLAINIDREFLNLSVAALISLMAVLLVFKPEMWEKQHETRLSKTAVFFIFFAIGIYGGFIQAGVGFFLTWGLALAAGVDLIRGNAIKMVIVGLYNIVSLAIFYRSGLVDIPVGLILAAGSMVGAVAGAKFAVAKGNSWIRWILASVVVLSAVKMVFDVFS
;
A
#
# COMPACT_ATOMS: atom_id res chain seq x y z
N THR A 1 -24.54 27.92 -10.36
CA THR A 1 -24.31 27.07 -11.58
C THR A 1 -23.02 26.24 -11.51
N GLY A 2 -22.55 25.83 -10.32
CA GLY A 2 -21.37 24.97 -10.14
C GLY A 2 -21.64 23.59 -9.55
N ALA A 3 -22.91 23.25 -9.27
CA ALA A 3 -23.30 22.03 -8.56
C ALA A 3 -23.66 20.84 -9.49
N GLU A 4 -23.79 21.07 -10.80
CA GLU A 4 -24.16 20.02 -11.76
C GLU A 4 -22.97 19.39 -12.48
N THR A 5 -21.80 20.03 -12.53
CA THR A 5 -20.60 19.49 -13.17
C THR A 5 -19.94 18.35 -12.35
N TYR A 6 -20.28 18.20 -11.06
CA TYR A 6 -19.76 17.13 -10.21
C TYR A 6 -20.60 15.84 -10.20
N ARG A 7 -21.78 15.84 -10.83
CA ARG A 7 -22.78 14.77 -10.68
C ARG A 7 -22.89 13.81 -11.88
N ARG A 8 -22.07 13.98 -12.92
CA ARG A 8 -22.09 13.17 -14.15
C ARG A 8 -20.71 12.81 -14.71
N LYS A 9 -19.81 12.23 -13.90
CA LYS A 9 -18.84 11.23 -14.43
C LYS A 9 -18.84 10.01 -13.54
N ASN A 10 -19.88 9.25 -13.86
CA ASN A 10 -20.25 7.93 -13.39
C ASN A 10 -19.06 6.97 -13.44
N VAL A 11 -19.10 6.05 -12.47
CA VAL A 11 -18.35 4.80 -12.31
C VAL A 11 -16.83 4.91 -12.21
N LEU A 12 -16.26 4.15 -11.26
CA LEU A 12 -14.88 3.69 -11.33
C LEU A 12 -14.50 3.54 -12.81
N SER A 13 -13.38 4.08 -13.24
CA SER A 13 -12.79 3.59 -14.48
C SER A 13 -12.30 2.16 -14.23
N LEU A 14 -13.20 1.22 -13.91
CA LEU A 14 -12.99 -0.23 -13.83
C LEU A 14 -12.28 -0.68 -15.10
N ARG A 15 -12.57 -0.05 -16.24
CA ARG A 15 -11.86 -0.25 -17.51
C ARG A 15 -10.34 0.04 -17.46
N ILE A 16 -9.88 0.92 -16.57
CA ILE A 16 -8.47 1.25 -16.33
C ILE A 16 -7.95 0.52 -15.09
N ALA A 17 -8.76 0.45 -14.04
CA ALA A 17 -8.41 -0.21 -12.77
C ALA A 17 -8.26 -1.72 -12.92
N LEU A 18 -9.10 -2.38 -13.70
CA LEU A 18 -9.08 -3.84 -13.90
C LEU A 18 -7.82 -4.34 -14.63
N PRO A 19 -7.37 -3.75 -15.75
CA PRO A 19 -6.12 -4.18 -16.37
C PRO A 19 -4.90 -3.86 -15.49
N LEU A 20 -4.90 -2.73 -14.78
CA LEU A 20 -3.82 -2.39 -13.83
C LEU A 20 -3.83 -3.35 -12.62
N ALA A 21 -5.00 -3.68 -12.08
CA ALA A 21 -5.15 -4.67 -11.02
C ALA A 21 -4.67 -6.05 -11.49
N GLY A 22 -5.05 -6.46 -12.71
CA GLY A 22 -4.62 -7.71 -13.31
C GLY A 22 -3.09 -7.81 -13.39
N ILE A 23 -2.43 -6.81 -13.99
CA ILE A 23 -0.97 -6.84 -14.12
C ILE A 23 -0.25 -6.75 -12.76
N THR A 24 -0.76 -5.94 -11.83
CA THR A 24 -0.19 -5.82 -10.47
C THR A 24 -0.36 -7.14 -9.72
N THR A 25 -1.50 -7.80 -9.87
CA THR A 25 -1.76 -9.11 -9.26
C THR A 25 -0.83 -10.16 -9.84
N LEU A 26 -0.64 -10.20 -11.16
CA LEU A 26 0.34 -11.08 -11.79
C LEU A 26 1.76 -10.84 -11.26
N GLY A 27 2.16 -9.57 -11.12
CA GLY A 27 3.44 -9.22 -10.48
C GLY A 27 3.53 -9.73 -9.04
N SER A 28 2.45 -9.59 -8.27
CA SER A 28 2.40 -10.04 -6.87
C SER A 28 2.59 -11.55 -6.72
N ILE A 29 2.09 -12.35 -7.67
CA ILE A 29 2.31 -13.80 -7.67
C ILE A 29 3.81 -14.07 -7.74
N VAL A 30 4.51 -13.44 -8.68
CA VAL A 30 5.97 -13.58 -8.84
C VAL A 30 6.70 -13.10 -7.59
N GLY A 31 6.34 -11.94 -7.05
CA GLY A 31 6.93 -11.40 -5.82
C GLY A 31 6.71 -12.30 -4.60
N THR A 32 5.53 -12.88 -4.47
CA THR A 32 5.18 -13.80 -3.37
C THR A 32 5.99 -15.09 -3.48
N PHE A 33 6.14 -15.65 -4.69
CA PHE A 33 7.02 -16.79 -4.90
C PHE A 33 8.49 -16.47 -4.58
N LEU A 34 8.99 -15.28 -4.94
CA LEU A 34 10.32 -14.85 -4.51
C LEU A 34 10.42 -14.80 -2.98
N ALA A 35 9.41 -14.28 -2.28
CA ALA A 35 9.41 -14.19 -0.82
C ALA A 35 9.51 -15.55 -0.15
N ILE A 36 8.86 -16.55 -0.71
CA ILE A 36 8.81 -17.90 -0.14
C ILE A 36 10.12 -18.66 -0.37
N ASN A 37 10.85 -18.38 -1.46
CA ASN A 37 12.06 -19.11 -1.84
C ASN A 37 13.37 -18.43 -1.37
N ILE A 38 13.28 -17.23 -0.80
CA ILE A 38 14.46 -16.48 -0.33
C ILE A 38 14.74 -16.79 1.15
N ASP A 39 16.01 -16.91 1.50
CA ASP A 39 16.45 -17.07 2.89
C ASP A 39 16.06 -15.88 3.77
N ARG A 40 15.75 -16.16 5.05
CA ARG A 40 15.28 -15.14 6.01
C ARG A 40 16.23 -13.95 6.16
N GLU A 41 17.53 -14.18 6.09
CA GLU A 41 18.54 -13.11 6.20
C GLU A 41 18.46 -12.14 5.02
N PHE A 42 18.40 -12.67 3.79
CA PHE A 42 18.23 -11.87 2.58
C PHE A 42 16.88 -11.16 2.52
N LEU A 43 15.81 -11.81 2.99
CA LEU A 43 14.49 -11.19 3.13
C LEU A 43 14.57 -9.98 4.07
N ASN A 44 15.09 -10.16 5.28
CA ASN A 44 15.22 -9.09 6.28
C ASN A 44 16.08 -7.94 5.78
N LEU A 45 17.21 -8.24 5.13
CA LEU A 45 18.09 -7.24 4.53
C LEU A 45 17.38 -6.46 3.41
N SER A 46 16.63 -7.16 2.55
CA SER A 46 15.87 -6.54 1.46
C SER A 46 14.77 -5.62 2.00
N VAL A 47 14.05 -6.06 3.03
CA VAL A 47 13.02 -5.26 3.72
C VAL A 47 13.64 -4.02 4.35
N ALA A 48 14.74 -4.18 5.09
CA ALA A 48 15.44 -3.07 5.73
C ALA A 48 15.96 -2.05 4.68
N ALA A 49 16.57 -2.53 3.60
CA ALA A 49 17.07 -1.68 2.52
C ALA A 49 15.94 -0.91 1.83
N LEU A 50 14.81 -1.57 1.53
CA LEU A 50 13.68 -0.94 0.84
C LEU A 50 12.94 0.05 1.72
N ILE A 51 12.75 -0.25 3.02
CA ILE A 51 12.17 0.71 3.98
C ILE A 51 13.10 1.92 4.14
N SER A 52 14.42 1.70 4.25
CA SER A 52 15.40 2.78 4.36
C SER A 52 15.38 3.68 3.12
N LEU A 53 15.37 3.08 1.92
CA LEU A 53 15.23 3.81 0.67
C LEU A 53 13.94 4.63 0.64
N MET A 54 12.81 4.04 1.04
CA MET A 54 11.52 4.74 1.11
C MET A 54 11.55 5.91 2.11
N ALA A 55 12.14 5.73 3.28
CA ALA A 55 12.26 6.78 4.28
C ALA A 55 13.08 7.97 3.75
N VAL A 56 14.23 7.69 3.12
CA VAL A 56 15.07 8.70 2.47
C VAL A 56 14.27 9.42 1.37
N LEU A 57 13.62 8.66 0.49
CA LEU A 57 12.80 9.20 -0.58
C LEU A 57 11.70 10.14 -0.05
N LEU A 58 10.99 9.73 1.00
CA LEU A 58 9.90 10.51 1.62
C LEU A 58 10.41 11.82 2.27
N VAL A 59 11.58 11.80 2.93
CA VAL A 59 12.17 12.98 3.58
C VAL A 59 12.77 13.96 2.57
N PHE A 60 13.50 13.44 1.57
CA PHE A 60 14.27 14.29 0.66
C PHE A 60 13.51 14.70 -0.61
N LYS A 61 12.42 14.00 -0.98
CA LYS A 61 11.65 14.30 -2.21
C LYS A 61 10.13 14.33 -2.02
N PRO A 62 9.57 14.97 -0.97
CA PRO A 62 8.12 14.94 -0.67
C PRO A 62 7.24 15.35 -1.88
N GLU A 63 7.76 16.21 -2.74
CA GLU A 63 7.11 16.69 -3.97
C GLU A 63 6.71 15.57 -4.94
N MET A 64 7.41 14.41 -4.93
CA MET A 64 7.04 13.26 -5.75
C MET A 64 5.67 12.68 -5.37
N TRP A 65 5.24 12.83 -4.11
CA TRP A 65 3.97 12.31 -3.62
C TRP A 65 2.90 13.40 -3.42
N GLU A 66 3.31 14.66 -3.27
CA GLU A 66 2.40 15.79 -3.05
C GLU A 66 1.95 16.50 -4.34
N LYS A 67 2.82 16.58 -5.36
CA LYS A 67 2.47 17.24 -6.63
C LYS A 67 1.92 16.22 -7.64
N GLN A 68 0.71 16.49 -8.13
CA GLN A 68 0.17 15.74 -9.27
C GLN A 68 1.03 16.02 -10.50
N HIS A 69 1.83 15.03 -10.89
CA HIS A 69 2.55 15.07 -12.15
C HIS A 69 1.65 14.50 -13.23
N GLU A 70 1.06 15.36 -14.06
CA GLU A 70 0.39 14.96 -15.30
C GLU A 70 1.41 14.56 -16.38
N THR A 71 2.29 13.62 -16.05
CA THR A 71 3.24 13.07 -17.03
C THR A 71 2.56 11.99 -17.84
N ARG A 72 2.40 12.20 -19.15
CA ARG A 72 1.85 11.19 -20.06
C ARG A 72 2.91 10.13 -20.39
N LEU A 73 3.06 9.13 -19.52
CA LEU A 73 3.84 7.94 -19.85
C LEU A 73 3.12 7.07 -20.89
N SER A 74 3.90 6.35 -21.71
CA SER A 74 3.35 5.36 -22.64
C SER A 74 2.64 4.24 -21.87
N LYS A 75 1.56 3.68 -22.44
CA LYS A 75 0.80 2.58 -21.83
C LYS A 75 1.72 1.44 -21.41
N THR A 76 2.70 1.07 -22.24
CA THR A 76 3.64 -0.02 -21.94
C THR A 76 4.48 0.25 -20.69
N ALA A 77 4.96 1.49 -20.52
CA ALA A 77 5.73 1.88 -19.34
C ALA A 77 4.87 1.80 -18.06
N VAL A 78 3.60 2.22 -18.16
CA VAL A 78 2.64 2.09 -17.04
C VAL A 78 2.43 0.62 -16.67
N PHE A 79 2.16 -0.27 -17.63
CA PHE A 79 1.99 -1.70 -17.34
C PHE A 79 3.23 -2.30 -16.67
N PHE A 80 4.42 -1.93 -17.14
CA PHE A 80 5.69 -2.39 -16.55
C PHE A 80 5.88 -1.89 -15.11
N ILE A 81 5.59 -0.61 -14.85
CA ILE A 81 5.66 -0.03 -13.51
C ILE A 81 4.68 -0.74 -12.57
N PHE A 82 3.43 -0.94 -12.97
CA PHE A 82 2.44 -1.62 -12.13
C PHE A 82 2.78 -3.10 -11.91
N PHE A 83 3.36 -3.77 -12.90
CA PHE A 83 3.91 -5.12 -12.72
C PHE A 83 5.02 -5.15 -11.65
N ALA A 84 5.99 -4.23 -11.74
CA ALA A 84 7.08 -4.11 -10.77
C ALA A 84 6.58 -3.75 -9.36
N ILE A 85 5.59 -2.86 -9.25
CA ILE A 85 4.90 -2.55 -7.99
C ILE A 85 4.21 -3.80 -7.44
N GLY A 86 3.63 -4.62 -8.33
CA GLY A 86 3.07 -5.92 -7.99
C GLY A 86 4.09 -6.86 -7.38
N ILE A 87 5.25 -7.05 -8.03
CA ILE A 87 6.35 -7.89 -7.51
C ILE A 87 6.76 -7.39 -6.12
N TYR A 88 7.00 -6.09 -6.00
CA TYR A 88 7.35 -5.48 -4.71
C TYR A 88 6.27 -5.72 -3.65
N GLY A 89 5.00 -5.57 -4.01
CA GLY A 89 3.87 -5.74 -3.10
C GLY A 89 3.58 -7.18 -2.68
N GLY A 90 3.87 -8.15 -3.54
CA GLY A 90 3.84 -9.57 -3.18
C GLY A 90 5.05 -10.00 -2.35
N PHE A 91 6.20 -9.33 -2.51
CA PHE A 91 7.43 -9.67 -1.80
C PHE A 91 7.45 -9.12 -0.36
N ILE A 92 7.22 -7.81 -0.19
CA ILE A 92 7.41 -7.11 1.10
C ILE A 92 6.10 -6.56 1.66
N GLN A 93 5.18 -6.17 0.79
CA GLN A 93 3.85 -5.62 1.13
C GLN A 93 3.84 -4.30 1.93
N ALA A 94 4.95 -3.89 2.55
CA ALA A 94 5.11 -2.61 3.21
C ALA A 94 5.28 -1.46 2.19
N GLY A 95 4.67 -0.30 2.44
CA GLY A 95 4.90 0.91 1.63
C GLY A 95 4.35 0.89 0.19
N VAL A 96 3.82 -0.25 -0.29
CA VAL A 96 3.23 -0.43 -1.64
C VAL A 96 2.19 0.61 -1.97
N GLY A 97 1.44 1.05 -0.96
CA GLY A 97 0.43 2.09 -1.12
C GLY A 97 0.98 3.41 -1.65
N PHE A 98 2.21 3.80 -1.30
CA PHE A 98 2.84 5.02 -1.81
C PHE A 98 3.22 4.86 -3.28
N PHE A 99 3.78 3.70 -3.65
CA PHE A 99 4.11 3.39 -5.03
C PHE A 99 2.88 3.31 -5.93
N LEU A 100 1.77 2.72 -5.44
CA LEU A 100 0.51 2.71 -6.18
C LEU A 100 -0.07 4.11 -6.34
N THR A 101 -0.02 4.96 -5.31
CA THR A 101 -0.46 6.35 -5.43
C THR A 101 0.38 7.10 -6.47
N TRP A 102 1.70 6.94 -6.42
CA TRP A 102 2.61 7.55 -7.40
C TRP A 102 2.40 7.01 -8.82
N GLY A 103 2.31 5.69 -8.98
CA GLY A 103 2.06 5.05 -10.26
C GLY A 103 0.71 5.42 -10.86
N LEU A 104 -0.35 5.55 -10.04
CA LEU A 104 -1.67 6.00 -10.50
C LEU A 104 -1.68 7.48 -10.90
N ALA A 105 -0.95 8.34 -10.17
CA ALA A 105 -0.76 9.73 -10.54
C ALA A 105 -0.10 9.84 -11.93
N LEU A 106 0.99 9.08 -12.15
CA LEU A 106 1.69 9.03 -13.43
C LEU A 106 0.88 8.41 -14.57
N ALA A 107 0.09 7.37 -14.28
CA ALA A 107 -0.58 6.59 -15.31
C ALA A 107 -1.82 7.26 -15.89
N ALA A 108 -2.58 7.96 -15.05
CA ALA A 108 -3.94 8.33 -15.43
C ALA A 108 -4.36 9.74 -14.98
N GLY A 109 -3.45 10.55 -14.42
CA GLY A 109 -3.76 11.93 -13.98
C GLY A 109 -4.98 11.95 -13.07
N VAL A 110 -5.19 10.88 -12.30
CA VAL A 110 -6.45 10.61 -11.64
C VAL A 110 -6.53 11.46 -10.39
N ASP A 111 -7.69 12.11 -10.23
CA ASP A 111 -8.06 12.82 -9.02
C ASP A 111 -7.79 11.98 -7.75
N LEU A 112 -7.25 12.60 -6.71
CA LEU A 112 -6.69 11.92 -5.52
C LEU A 112 -7.68 10.92 -4.90
N ILE A 113 -8.95 11.30 -4.88
CA ILE A 113 -10.06 10.52 -4.33
C ILE A 113 -10.27 9.23 -5.14
N ARG A 114 -10.23 9.32 -6.48
CA ARG A 114 -10.42 8.19 -7.39
C ARG A 114 -9.19 7.28 -7.41
N GLY A 115 -7.99 7.85 -7.39
CA GLY A 115 -6.74 7.10 -7.28
C GLY A 115 -6.70 6.25 -6.01
N ASN A 116 -7.15 6.80 -4.89
CA ASN A 116 -7.22 6.05 -3.63
C ASN A 116 -8.20 4.86 -3.69
N ALA A 117 -9.37 5.05 -4.32
CA ALA A 117 -10.34 3.97 -4.49
C ALA A 117 -9.78 2.82 -5.37
N ILE A 118 -9.14 3.16 -6.49
CA ILE A 118 -8.50 2.16 -7.37
C ILE A 118 -7.38 1.43 -6.63
N LYS A 119 -6.54 2.17 -5.90
CA LYS A 119 -5.48 1.61 -5.06
C LYS A 119 -6.02 0.58 -4.06
N MET A 120 -7.12 0.89 -3.36
CA MET A 120 -7.71 -0.05 -2.40
C MET A 120 -8.17 -1.35 -3.08
N VAL A 121 -8.77 -1.27 -4.27
CA VAL A 121 -9.18 -2.45 -5.03
C VAL A 121 -7.97 -3.28 -5.46
N ILE A 122 -6.93 -2.63 -6.02
CA ILE A 122 -5.69 -3.32 -6.43
C ILE A 122 -5.05 -4.02 -5.23
N VAL A 123 -4.90 -3.30 -4.11
CA VAL A 123 -4.32 -3.84 -2.87
C VAL A 123 -5.12 -5.01 -2.33
N GLY A 124 -6.44 -4.89 -2.29
CA GLY A 124 -7.31 -5.99 -1.86
C GLY A 124 -7.15 -7.24 -2.72
N LEU A 125 -7.18 -7.08 -4.05
CA LEU A 125 -7.09 -8.21 -4.99
C LEU A 125 -5.76 -8.94 -4.88
N TYR A 126 -4.64 -8.22 -4.94
CA TYR A 126 -3.34 -8.88 -4.90
C TYR A 126 -3.06 -9.45 -3.50
N ASN A 127 -3.51 -8.80 -2.41
CA ASN A 127 -3.37 -9.35 -1.06
C ASN A 127 -4.10 -10.69 -0.90
N ILE A 128 -5.30 -10.86 -1.47
CA ILE A 128 -6.02 -12.14 -1.44
C ILE A 128 -5.21 -13.23 -2.15
N VAL A 129 -4.62 -12.89 -3.29
CA VAL A 129 -3.78 -13.83 -4.06
C VAL A 129 -2.51 -14.18 -3.31
N SER A 130 -1.76 -13.20 -2.81
CA SER A 130 -0.56 -13.42 -2.00
C SER A 130 -0.86 -14.25 -0.75
N LEU A 131 -1.94 -13.94 -0.02
CA LEU A 131 -2.39 -14.70 1.15
C LEU A 131 -2.67 -16.16 0.81
N ALA A 132 -3.36 -16.42 -0.31
CA ALA A 132 -3.66 -17.79 -0.75
C ALA A 132 -2.39 -18.58 -1.07
N ILE A 133 -1.37 -17.93 -1.64
CA ILE A 133 -0.06 -18.55 -1.92
C ILE A 133 0.69 -18.81 -0.60
N PHE A 134 0.79 -17.83 0.29
CA PHE A 134 1.45 -18.01 1.59
C PHE A 134 0.78 -19.10 2.44
N TYR A 135 -0.55 -19.21 2.39
CA TYR A 135 -1.30 -20.29 3.04
C TYR A 135 -0.93 -21.66 2.48
N ARG A 136 -0.87 -21.80 1.15
CA ARG A 136 -0.43 -23.06 0.51
C ARG A 136 1.01 -23.44 0.85
N SER A 137 1.86 -22.46 1.13
CA SER A 137 3.25 -22.68 1.55
C SER A 137 3.41 -22.99 3.05
N GLY A 138 2.32 -23.07 3.81
CA GLY A 138 2.36 -23.40 5.24
C GLY A 138 2.93 -22.29 6.13
N LEU A 139 3.07 -21.07 5.60
CA LEU A 139 3.62 -19.91 6.32
C LEU A 139 2.54 -19.10 7.05
N VAL A 140 1.27 -19.47 6.92
CA VAL A 140 0.13 -18.73 7.49
C VAL A 140 -0.57 -19.58 8.54
N ASP A 141 -0.55 -19.09 9.77
CA ASP A 141 -1.42 -19.56 10.84
C ASP A 141 -2.79 -18.86 10.71
N ILE A 142 -3.81 -19.61 10.31
CA ILE A 142 -5.18 -19.09 10.08
C ILE A 142 -5.79 -18.49 11.36
N PRO A 143 -5.75 -19.15 12.54
CA PRO A 143 -6.21 -18.56 13.79
C PRO A 143 -5.58 -17.19 14.07
N VAL A 144 -4.25 -17.09 14.02
CA VAL A 144 -3.53 -15.84 14.28
C VAL A 144 -3.86 -14.80 13.21
N GLY A 145 -3.92 -15.21 11.95
CA GLY A 145 -4.28 -14.36 10.82
C GLY A 145 -5.68 -13.76 10.93
N LEU A 146 -6.66 -14.54 11.38
CA LEU A 146 -8.04 -14.06 11.60
C LEU A 146 -8.12 -13.05 12.74
N ILE A 147 -7.41 -13.29 13.85
CA ILE A 147 -7.35 -12.35 14.97
C ILE A 147 -6.72 -11.03 14.51
N LEU A 148 -5.62 -11.10 13.76
CA LEU A 148 -4.94 -9.92 13.21
C LEU A 148 -5.82 -9.15 12.23
N ALA A 149 -6.53 -9.86 11.35
CA ALA A 149 -7.45 -9.25 10.38
C ALA A 149 -8.62 -8.56 11.08
N ALA A 150 -9.24 -9.20 12.07
CA ALA A 150 -10.31 -8.62 12.86
C ALA A 150 -9.84 -7.38 13.64
N GLY A 151 -8.71 -7.47 14.35
CA GLY A 151 -8.11 -6.35 15.07
C GLY A 151 -7.78 -5.17 14.15
N SER A 152 -7.22 -5.45 12.97
CA SER A 152 -6.90 -4.44 11.96
C SER A 152 -8.15 -3.75 11.41
N MET A 153 -9.22 -4.51 11.12
CA MET A 153 -10.49 -3.95 10.66
C MET A 153 -11.16 -3.07 11.73
N VAL A 154 -11.22 -3.54 12.97
CA VAL A 154 -11.78 -2.77 14.09
C VAL A 154 -10.98 -1.49 14.32
N GLY A 155 -9.64 -1.58 14.36
CA GLY A 155 -8.74 -0.45 14.51
C GLY A 155 -8.89 0.58 13.39
N ALA A 156 -9.01 0.12 12.13
CA ALA A 156 -9.21 1.00 10.98
C ALA A 156 -10.53 1.76 11.05
N VAL A 157 -11.64 1.09 11.39
CA VAL A 157 -12.96 1.73 11.53
C VAL A 157 -13.00 2.70 12.70
N ALA A 158 -12.49 2.29 13.86
CA ALA A 158 -12.43 3.15 15.04
C ALA A 158 -11.53 4.37 14.82
N GLY A 159 -10.36 4.18 14.23
CA GLY A 159 -9.42 5.25 13.89
C GLY A 159 -10.01 6.24 12.89
N ALA A 160 -10.69 5.76 11.84
CA ALA A 160 -11.35 6.61 10.87
C ALA A 160 -12.48 7.44 11.49
N LYS A 161 -13.33 6.83 12.32
CA LYS A 161 -14.40 7.54 13.05
C LYS A 161 -13.83 8.59 14.01
N PHE A 162 -12.76 8.25 14.74
CA PHE A 162 -12.10 9.17 15.66
C PHE A 162 -11.45 10.35 14.94
N ALA A 163 -10.81 10.09 13.79
CA ALA A 163 -10.19 11.12 12.96
C ALA A 163 -11.20 12.19 12.50
N VAL A 164 -12.40 11.76 12.09
CA VAL A 164 -13.49 12.66 11.70
C VAL A 164 -14.05 13.42 12.91
N ALA A 165 -14.17 12.77 14.07
CA ALA A 165 -14.80 13.35 15.25
C ALA A 165 -13.95 14.38 16.02
N LYS A 166 -12.63 14.17 16.14
CA LYS A 166 -11.75 15.00 17.00
C LYS A 166 -10.80 15.94 16.26
N GLY A 167 -10.77 15.89 14.92
CA GLY A 167 -9.93 16.74 14.09
C GLY A 167 -8.44 16.37 14.10
N ASN A 168 -7.69 16.95 13.16
CA ASN A 168 -6.35 16.48 12.79
C ASN A 168 -5.28 16.62 13.89
N SER A 169 -5.43 17.58 14.82
CA SER A 169 -4.48 17.78 15.94
C SER A 169 -4.45 16.61 16.92
N TRP A 170 -5.60 16.01 17.24
CA TRP A 170 -5.66 14.86 18.14
C TRP A 170 -5.01 13.61 17.54
N ILE A 171 -5.20 13.41 16.24
CA ILE A 171 -4.56 12.31 15.50
C ILE A 171 -3.03 12.44 15.58
N ARG A 172 -2.51 13.67 15.40
CA ARG A 172 -1.07 13.92 15.42
C ARG A 172 -0.44 13.57 16.77
N TRP A 173 -1.12 13.88 17.88
CA TRP A 173 -0.67 13.50 19.22
C TRP A 173 -0.70 11.99 19.44
N ILE A 174 -1.78 11.31 19.05
CA ILE A 174 -1.87 9.85 19.18
C ILE A 174 -0.78 9.17 18.36
N LEU A 175 -0.56 9.59 17.12
CA LEU A 175 0.50 9.07 16.27
C LEU A 175 1.88 9.26 16.91
N ALA A 176 2.17 10.46 17.42
CA ALA A 176 3.42 10.72 18.12
C ALA A 176 3.63 9.78 19.31
N SER A 177 2.59 9.59 20.14
CA SER A 177 2.65 8.67 21.28
C SER A 177 2.89 7.22 20.87
N VAL A 178 2.19 6.73 19.84
CA VAL A 178 2.35 5.35 19.34
C VAL A 178 3.74 5.12 18.75
N VAL A 179 4.29 6.09 18.03
CA VAL A 179 5.65 6.02 17.47
C VAL A 179 6.68 5.97 18.59
N VAL A 180 6.55 6.81 19.61
CA VAL A 180 7.47 6.81 20.76
C VAL A 180 7.39 5.49 21.52
N LEU A 181 6.18 4.99 21.81
CA LEU A 181 6.00 3.71 22.49
C LEU A 181 6.57 2.54 21.68
N SER A 182 6.34 2.53 20.36
CA SER A 182 6.91 1.53 19.46
C SER A 182 8.44 1.57 19.44
N ALA A 183 9.03 2.77 19.39
CA ALA A 183 10.48 2.95 19.42
C ALA A 183 11.08 2.45 20.75
N VAL A 184 10.45 2.79 21.88
CA VAL A 184 10.88 2.31 23.21
C VAL A 184 10.78 0.79 23.29
N LYS A 185 9.66 0.21 22.87
CA LYS A 185 9.48 -1.25 22.85
C LYS A 185 10.57 -1.93 22.00
N MET A 186 10.83 -1.41 20.81
CA MET A 186 11.82 -1.98 19.90
C MET A 186 13.24 -1.94 20.49
N VAL A 187 13.58 -0.89 21.25
CA VAL A 187 14.85 -0.84 22.00
C VAL A 187 14.88 -1.92 23.09
N PHE A 188 13.81 -2.08 23.87
CA PHE A 188 13.74 -3.13 24.89
C PHE A 188 13.83 -4.55 24.30
N ASP A 189 13.16 -4.80 23.17
CA ASP A 189 13.21 -6.10 22.47
C ASP A 189 14.61 -6.41 21.91
N VAL A 190 15.49 -5.40 21.70
CA VAL A 190 16.89 -5.59 21.27
C VAL A 190 17.82 -5.92 22.44
N PHE A 191 17.48 -5.49 23.65
CA PHE A 191 18.29 -5.71 24.86
C PHE A 191 17.80 -6.87 25.75
N SER A 192 16.70 -7.55 25.37
CA SER A 192 16.15 -8.73 26.05
C SER A 192 16.32 -9.99 25.22
#